data_AF-A0A535QM00-F1
#
_entry.id   AF-A0A535QM00-F1
#
_cell.length_a   1.000
_cell.length_b   1.000
_cell.length_c   1.000
_cell.angle_alpha   90.00
_cell.angle_beta   90.00
_cell.angle_gamma   90.00
#
_symmetry.space_group_name_H-M   'P 1'
#
loop_
_entity.id
_entity.type
_entity.pdbx_description
1 polymer ?
#
loop_
_entity_poly.entity_id
_entity_poly.type
_entity_poly.pdbx_seq_one_letter_code
_entity_poly.pdbx_strand_id
1 'polypeptide(L)'
;MIKLLRLMKPYRMILVLVLVLAFAQSMANLYLPTLMADIVDKGIAQNDIGYIWRTGGLMLLVTIGGVICAIIGSFYAARVATGFGKIIRAQIF
;
A
#
# COMPACT_ATOMS: atom_id res chain seq x y z
N MET A 1 21.92 -10.75 17.55
CA MET A 1 20.92 -10.16 16.62
C MET A 1 19.62 -9.72 17.30
N ILE A 2 19.14 -10.40 18.36
CA ILE A 2 17.86 -10.06 19.05
C ILE A 2 17.89 -8.73 19.83
N LYS A 3 19.07 -8.24 20.26
CA LYS A 3 19.20 -6.96 20.98
C LYS A 3 18.90 -5.71 20.11
N LEU A 4 19.06 -5.79 18.78
CA LEU A 4 18.75 -4.67 17.89
C LEU A 4 17.24 -4.38 17.77
N LEU A 5 16.39 -5.39 17.95
CA LEU A 5 14.92 -5.23 17.95
C LEU A 5 14.43 -4.34 19.11
N ARG A 6 15.25 -4.18 20.16
CA ARG A 6 14.92 -3.32 21.31
C ARG A 6 15.01 -1.83 20.96
N LEU A 7 15.81 -1.46 19.95
CA LEU A 7 15.89 -0.08 19.43
C LEU A 7 14.76 0.29 18.46
N MET A 8 14.07 -0.71 17.87
CA MET A 8 12.88 -0.48 17.04
C MET A 8 11.60 -0.24 17.86
N LYS A 9 11.66 -0.27 19.20
CA LYS A 9 10.49 -0.08 20.08
C LYS A 9 9.68 1.21 19.80
N PRO A 10 10.29 2.37 19.49
CA PRO A 10 9.52 3.57 19.15
C PRO A 10 8.87 3.51 17.76
N TYR A 11 9.44 2.73 16.84
CA TYR A 11 9.02 2.65 15.43
C TYR A 11 8.03 1.52 15.12
N ARG A 12 7.68 0.69 16.11
CA ARG A 12 6.69 -0.40 15.94
C ARG A 12 5.32 0.09 15.45
N MET A 13 4.84 1.23 15.96
CA MET A 13 3.57 1.84 15.53
C MET A 13 3.59 2.19 14.03
N ILE A 14 4.67 2.83 13.58
CA ILE A 14 4.85 3.22 12.18
C ILE A 14 5.00 1.98 11.29
N LEU A 15 5.72 0.96 11.75
CA LEU A 15 5.94 -0.26 10.98
C LEU A 15 4.64 -1.06 10.81
N VAL A 16 3.83 -1.18 11.87
CA VAL A 16 2.49 -1.79 11.79
C VAL A 16 1.59 -0.98 10.86
N LEU A 17 1.61 0.35 10.94
CA LEU A 17 0.86 1.22 10.03
C LEU A 17 1.24 0.97 8.56
N VAL A 18 2.54 0.98 8.23
CA VAL A 18 3.05 0.67 6.89
C VAL A 18 2.59 -0.72 6.42
N LEU A 19 2.63 -1.72 7.31
CA LEU A 19 2.20 -3.09 7.00
C LEU A 19 0.72 -3.15 6.66
N VAL A 20 -0.12 -2.45 7.43
CA VAL A 20 -1.58 -2.35 7.18
C VAL A 20 -1.86 -1.61 5.88
N LEU A 21 -1.19 -0.49 5.62
CA LEU A 21 -1.35 0.25 4.35
C LEU A 21 -0.91 -0.60 3.15
N ALA A 22 0.20 -1.33 3.27
CA ALA A 22 0.67 -2.24 2.21
C ALA A 22 -0.30 -3.40 1.98
N PHE A 23 -0.89 -3.95 3.04
CA PHE A 23 -1.91 -4.99 2.94
C PHE A 23 -3.17 -4.49 2.24
N ALA A 24 -3.64 -3.29 2.61
CA ALA A 24 -4.76 -2.63 1.96
C ALA A 24 -4.48 -2.34 0.47
N GLN A 25 -3.27 -1.89 0.14
CA GLN A 25 -2.83 -1.71 -1.25
C GLN A 25 -2.85 -3.03 -2.03
N SER A 26 -2.35 -4.12 -1.44
CA SER A 26 -2.35 -5.44 -2.07
C SER A 26 -3.77 -5.95 -2.32
N MET A 27 -4.69 -5.74 -1.37
CA MET A 27 -6.12 -6.05 -1.54
C MET A 27 -6.76 -5.23 -2.66
N ALA A 28 -6.48 -3.92 -2.74
CA ALA A 28 -6.95 -3.08 -3.83
C ALA A 28 -6.43 -3.56 -5.19
N ASN A 29 -5.16 -3.99 -5.25
CA ASN A 29 -4.55 -4.51 -6.47
C ASN A 29 -5.17 -5.85 -6.91
N LEU A 30 -5.64 -6.67 -5.97
CA LEU A 30 -6.36 -7.90 -6.25
C LEU A 30 -7.83 -7.64 -6.63
N TYR A 31 -8.43 -6.54 -6.16
CA TYR A 31 -9.79 -6.14 -6.50
C TYR A 31 -9.91 -5.55 -7.92
N LEU A 32 -8.84 -4.93 -8.43
CA LEU A 32 -8.76 -4.39 -9.79
C LEU A 32 -9.13 -5.42 -10.88
N PRO A 33 -8.57 -6.64 -10.92
CA PRO A 33 -8.95 -7.64 -11.91
C PRO A 33 -10.39 -8.13 -11.76
N THR A 34 -10.96 -8.17 -10.53
CA THR A 34 -12.38 -8.47 -10.32
C THR A 34 -13.28 -7.38 -10.90
N LEU A 35 -12.95 -6.11 -10.65
CA LEU A 35 -13.66 -4.97 -11.24
C LEU A 35 -13.49 -4.94 -12.77
N MET A 36 -12.34 -5.36 -13.31
CA MET A 36 -12.12 -5.50 -14.75
C MET A 36 -13.02 -6.59 -15.34
N ALA A 37 -13.15 -7.74 -14.68
CA ALA A 37 -14.06 -8.80 -15.11
C ALA A 37 -15.52 -8.32 -15.09
N ASP A 38 -15.95 -7.62 -14.04
CA ASP A 38 -17.28 -7.03 -13.96
C ASP A 38 -17.56 -6.00 -15.07
N ILE A 39 -16.56 -5.21 -15.48
CA ILE A 39 -16.69 -4.30 -16.63
C ILE A 39 -16.97 -5.08 -17.92
N VAL A 40 -16.29 -6.22 -18.13
CA VAL A 40 -16.48 -7.05 -19.33
C VAL A 40 -17.83 -7.76 -19.29
N ASP A 41 -18.17 -8.42 -18.18
CA ASP A 41 -19.36 -9.27 -18.06
C ASP A 41 -20.67 -8.46 -17.90
N LYS A 42 -20.62 -7.30 -17.26
CA LYS A 42 -21.83 -6.49 -16.99
C LYS A 42 -21.87 -5.20 -17.78
N GLY A 43 -20.73 -4.58 -18.07
CA GLY A 43 -20.68 -3.37 -18.89
C GLY A 43 -20.73 -3.69 -20.38
N ILE A 44 -19.73 -4.41 -20.88
CA ILE A 44 -19.58 -4.68 -22.32
C ILE A 44 -20.64 -5.67 -22.81
N ALA A 45 -20.89 -6.76 -22.08
CA ALA A 45 -21.87 -7.77 -22.52
C ALA A 45 -23.33 -7.28 -22.49
N GLN A 46 -23.70 -6.33 -21.60
CA GLN A 46 -25.03 -5.71 -21.57
C GLN A 46 -25.10 -4.37 -22.33
N ASN A 47 -23.99 -3.94 -22.95
CA ASN A 47 -23.87 -2.66 -23.65
C ASN A 47 -24.16 -1.43 -22.77
N ASP A 48 -23.95 -1.54 -21.45
CA ASP A 48 -24.17 -0.46 -20.48
C ASP A 48 -22.90 0.38 -20.30
N ILE A 49 -22.78 1.41 -21.14
CA ILE A 49 -21.68 2.38 -21.12
C ILE A 49 -21.63 3.17 -19.80
N GLY A 50 -22.79 3.35 -19.12
CA GLY A 50 -22.87 4.05 -17.84
C GLY A 50 -22.23 3.26 -16.71
N TYR A 51 -22.40 1.94 -16.71
CA TYR A 51 -21.73 1.04 -15.77
C TYR A 51 -20.21 1.04 -15.94
N ILE A 52 -19.73 1.08 -17.18
CA ILE A 52 -18.29 1.14 -17.50
C ILE A 52 -17.67 2.44 -16.96
N TRP A 53 -18.32 3.59 -17.21
CA TRP A 53 -17.82 4.89 -16.73
C TRP A 53 -17.81 5.01 -15.20
N ARG A 54 -18.85 4.52 -14.51
CA ARG A 54 -18.88 4.50 -13.04
C ARG A 54 -17.80 3.59 -12.47
N THR A 55 -17.67 2.38 -12.99
CA THR A 55 -16.71 1.38 -12.49
C THR A 55 -15.27 1.80 -12.78
N GLY A 56 -15.00 2.35 -13.97
CA GLY A 56 -13.70 2.92 -14.32
C GLY A 56 -13.31 4.11 -13.43
N GLY A 57 -14.27 5.00 -13.10
CA GLY A 57 -14.04 6.07 -12.13
C GLY A 57 -13.71 5.56 -10.73
N LEU A 58 -14.38 4.48 -10.30
CA LEU A 58 -14.14 3.82 -9.01
C LEU A 58 -12.75 3.16 -8.96
N MET A 59 -12.32 2.50 -10.04
CA MET A 59 -10.96 1.96 -10.18
C MET A 59 -9.89 3.05 -10.05
N LEU A 60 -10.13 4.22 -10.65
CA LEU A 60 -9.19 5.34 -10.62
C LEU A 60 -9.02 5.86 -9.19
N LEU A 61 -10.11 6.03 -8.44
CA LEU A 61 -10.09 6.39 -7.02
C LEU A 61 -9.35 5.37 -6.15
N VAL A 62 -9.65 4.09 -6.33
CA VAL A 62 -9.01 3.00 -5.57
C VAL A 62 -7.50 2.95 -5.86
N THR A 63 -7.11 3.12 -7.11
CA THR A 63 -5.69 3.12 -7.52
C THR A 63 -4.95 4.33 -6.94
N ILE A 64 -5.52 5.53 -7.02
CA ILE A 64 -4.93 6.73 -6.42
C ILE A 64 -4.78 6.56 -4.91
N GLY A 65 -5.82 6.07 -4.22
CA GLY A 65 -5.77 5.79 -2.80
C GLY A 65 -4.68 4.78 -2.44
N GLY A 66 -4.57 3.68 -3.18
CA GLY A 66 -3.53 2.67 -3.01
C GLY A 66 -2.12 3.20 -3.24
N VAL A 67 -1.92 4.02 -4.27
CA VAL A 67 -0.62 4.65 -4.59
C VAL A 67 -0.19 5.62 -3.48
N ILE A 68 -1.10 6.45 -2.98
CA ILE A 68 -0.82 7.36 -1.86
C ILE A 68 -0.42 6.55 -0.63
N CYS A 69 -1.14 5.47 -0.33
CA CYS A 69 -0.81 4.54 0.75
C CYS A 69 0.59 3.94 0.59
N ALA A 70 0.95 3.52 -0.62
CA ALA A 70 2.25 2.94 -0.95
C ALA A 70 3.40 3.93 -0.78
N ILE A 71 3.21 5.18 -1.23
CA ILE A 71 4.21 6.24 -1.15
C ILE A 71 4.46 6.61 0.32
N ILE A 72 3.40 6.83 1.09
CA ILE A 72 3.50 7.12 2.53
C ILE A 72 4.20 5.95 3.24
N GLY A 73 3.77 4.71 2.94
CA GLY A 73 4.35 3.50 3.49
C GLY A 73 5.86 3.40 3.22
N SER A 74 6.26 3.62 1.97
CA SER A 74 7.66 3.58 1.54
C SER A 74 8.49 4.71 2.15
N PHE A 75 7.94 5.92 2.28
CA PHE A 75 8.64 7.04 2.89
C PHE A 75 8.95 6.78 4.38
N TYR A 76 7.96 6.30 5.13
CA TYR A 76 8.16 5.92 6.53
C TYR A 76 9.12 4.73 6.67
N ALA A 77 9.03 3.72 5.79
CA ALA A 77 9.95 2.59 5.77
C ALA A 77 11.41 3.02 5.51
N ALA A 78 11.63 3.90 4.53
CA ALA A 78 12.95 4.44 4.21
C ALA A 78 13.54 5.24 5.39
N ARG A 79 12.71 6.03 6.08
CA ARG A 79 13.12 6.82 7.26
C ARG A 79 13.47 5.92 8.45
N VAL A 80 12.72 4.84 8.66
CA VAL A 80 13.05 3.81 9.68
C VAL A 80 14.38 3.14 9.35
N ALA A 81 14.60 2.75 8.09
CA ALA A 81 15.82 2.07 7.65
C ALA A 81 17.07 2.95 7.82
N THR A 82 17.00 4.22 7.44
CA THR A 82 18.12 5.17 7.62
C THR A 82 18.39 5.49 9.08
N GLY A 83 17.34 5.70 9.89
CA GLY A 83 17.49 5.93 11.33
C GLY A 83 18.12 4.72 12.04
N PHE A 84 17.69 3.52 11.69
CA PHE A 84 18.25 2.27 12.22
C PHE A 84 19.71 2.08 11.80
N GLY A 85 20.05 2.34 10.53
CA GLY A 85 21.43 2.31 10.03
C GLY A 85 22.36 3.29 10.75
N LYS A 86 21.86 4.51 11.07
CA LYS A 86 22.62 5.51 11.83
C LYS A 86 22.95 5.04 13.23
N ILE A 87 22.00 4.40 13.92
CA ILE A 87 22.22 3.92 15.29
C ILE A 87 23.20 2.74 15.32
N ILE A 88 23.11 1.83 14.34
CA ILE A 88 24.09 0.74 14.22
C ILE A 88 25.50 1.31 14.01
N ARG A 89 25.64 2.29 13.12
CA ARG A 89 26.94 2.88 12.82
C ARG A 89 27.53 3.61 14.04
N ALA A 90 26.71 4.28 14.83
CA ALA A 90 27.13 4.96 16.07
C ALA A 90 27.44 4.01 17.25
N GLN A 91 27.09 2.71 17.16
CA GLN A 91 27.49 1.71 18.15
C GLN A 91 28.73 0.92 17.75
N ILE A 92 29.06 0.91 16.45
CA ILE A 92 30.21 0.17 15.91
C ILE A 92 31.44 1.08 15.78
N PHE A 93 31.25 2.36 15.45
CA PHE A 93 32.28 3.40 15.40
C PHE A 93 32.14 4.32 16.61
#